data_AF-A0A0C2GVK7-F1
#
_entry.id   AF-A0A0C2GVK7-F1
#
_cell.length_a   1.000
_cell.length_b   1.000
_cell.length_c   1.000
_cell.angle_alpha   90.00
_cell.angle_beta   90.00
_cell.angle_gamma   90.00
#
_symmetry.space_group_name_H-M   'P 1'
#
loop_
_entity.id
_entity.type
_entity.pdbx_description
1 polymer ?
#
loop_
_entity_poly.entity_id
_entity_poly.type
_entity_poly.pdbx_seq_one_letter_code
_entity_poly.pdbx_strand_id
1 'polypeptide(L)'
;MRKWADEVAKEIAEQKPEFAAIHVQGLLSAPDPEYLCKTVLRGIIDAPGIYRHFESSTAFFDTKVTGLGNMYLFRDASAVQQFDRFLHTGYRQMKPGHDQFVGRPEVDGFIQNTFGQQHTFRREFYALKFRRNA
;
A
#
# COMPACT_ATOMS: atom_id res chain seq x y z
N MET A 1 -14.81 1.54 -10.13
CA MET A 1 -13.54 1.13 -9.47
C MET A 1 -13.16 -0.32 -9.71
N ARG A 2 -14.02 -1.33 -9.49
CA ARG A 2 -13.70 -2.72 -9.86
C ARG A 2 -13.28 -2.87 -11.33
N LYS A 3 -14.09 -2.36 -12.28
CA LYS A 3 -13.75 -2.33 -13.71
C LYS A 3 -12.38 -1.68 -14.00
N TRP A 4 -12.02 -0.62 -13.29
CA TRP A 4 -10.72 0.03 -13.46
C TRP A 4 -9.58 -0.89 -12.99
N ALA A 5 -9.74 -1.55 -11.84
CA ALA A 5 -8.77 -2.52 -11.34
C ALA A 5 -8.60 -3.70 -12.31
N ASP A 6 -9.71 -4.18 -12.90
CA ASP A 6 -9.69 -5.27 -13.88
C ASP A 6 -8.91 -4.88 -15.15
N GLU A 7 -9.11 -3.66 -15.68
CA GLU A 7 -8.35 -3.17 -16.85
C GLU A 7 -6.86 -2.99 -16.55
N VAL A 8 -6.52 -2.45 -15.37
CA VAL A 8 -5.11 -2.33 -14.94
C VAL A 8 -4.46 -3.71 -14.83
N ALA A 9 -5.15 -4.68 -14.23
CA ALA A 9 -4.65 -6.04 -14.09
C ALA A 9 -4.44 -6.71 -15.46
N LYS A 10 -5.38 -6.49 -16.39
CA LYS A 10 -5.28 -6.97 -17.77
C LYS A 10 -4.07 -6.39 -18.48
N GLU A 11 -3.87 -5.07 -18.42
CA GLU A 11 -2.73 -4.40 -19.05
C GLU A 11 -1.39 -4.96 -18.54
N ILE A 12 -1.24 -5.10 -17.23
CA ILE A 12 -0.04 -5.68 -16.62
C ILE A 12 0.16 -7.13 -17.06
N ALA A 13 -0.91 -7.93 -17.07
CA ALA A 13 -0.86 -9.34 -17.47
C ALA A 13 -0.50 -9.53 -18.95
N GLU A 14 -0.90 -8.61 -19.82
CA GLU A 14 -0.57 -8.62 -21.25
C GLU A 14 0.90 -8.25 -21.50
N GLN A 15 1.39 -7.22 -20.80
CA GLN A 15 2.79 -6.79 -20.93
C GLN A 15 3.77 -7.79 -20.31
N LYS A 16 3.33 -8.54 -19.30
CA LYS A 16 4.17 -9.49 -18.54
C LYS A 16 5.48 -8.84 -18.11
N PRO A 17 5.48 -7.76 -17.32
CA PRO A 17 6.71 -7.11 -16.87
C PRO A 17 7.38 -7.90 -15.74
N GLU A 18 8.66 -7.67 -15.50
CA GLU A 18 9.39 -8.23 -14.34
C GLU A 18 9.00 -7.55 -13.02
N PHE A 19 8.63 -6.27 -13.14
CA PHE A 19 8.20 -5.42 -12.05
C PHE A 19 7.08 -4.52 -12.53
N ALA A 20 6.05 -4.32 -11.71
CA ALA A 20 5.02 -3.33 -11.96
C ALA A 20 4.81 -2.45 -10.72
N ALA A 21 4.67 -1.15 -10.94
CA ALA A 21 4.31 -0.17 -9.93
C ALA A 21 2.97 0.47 -10.31
N ILE A 22 2.02 0.45 -9.37
CA ILE A 22 0.68 1.01 -9.53
C ILE A 22 0.53 2.11 -8.50
N HIS A 23 0.23 3.31 -8.97
CA HIS A 23 -0.04 4.47 -8.13
C HIS A 23 -1.55 4.77 -8.13
N VAL A 24 -2.12 4.89 -6.95
CA VAL A 24 -3.54 5.21 -6.73
C VAL A 24 -3.62 6.56 -6.03
N GLN A 25 -4.44 7.46 -6.58
CA GLN A 25 -4.61 8.81 -6.05
C GLN A 25 -6.10 9.08 -5.78
N GLY A 26 -6.37 10.08 -4.94
CA GLY A 26 -7.74 10.55 -4.68
C GLY A 26 -8.53 9.66 -3.71
N LEU A 27 -7.87 8.85 -2.88
CA LEU A 27 -8.56 7.95 -1.95
C LEU A 27 -9.42 8.73 -0.93
N LEU A 28 -8.98 9.91 -0.49
CA LEU A 28 -9.73 10.75 0.47
C LEU A 28 -11.03 11.31 -0.11
N SER A 29 -11.18 11.34 -1.43
CA SER A 29 -12.42 11.77 -2.08
C SER A 29 -13.47 10.66 -2.11
N ALA A 30 -13.11 9.43 -1.77
CA ALA A 30 -14.04 8.31 -1.72
C ALA A 30 -14.91 8.38 -0.45
N PRO A 31 -16.21 8.02 -0.53
CA PRO A 31 -17.07 7.91 0.65
C PRO A 31 -16.55 6.89 1.68
N ASP A 32 -15.95 5.80 1.20
CA ASP A 32 -15.26 4.80 2.01
C ASP A 32 -13.89 4.49 1.38
N PRO A 33 -12.83 5.20 1.80
CA PRO A 33 -11.48 5.01 1.28
C PRO A 33 -10.91 3.61 1.55
N GLU A 34 -11.24 3.01 2.70
CA GLU A 34 -10.72 1.69 3.07
C GLU A 34 -11.34 0.57 2.23
N TYR A 35 -12.65 0.64 2.02
CA TYR A 35 -13.35 -0.27 1.11
C TYR A 35 -12.84 -0.12 -0.33
N LEU A 36 -12.60 1.11 -0.78
CA LEU A 36 -12.03 1.37 -2.10
C LEU A 36 -10.65 0.71 -2.25
N CYS A 37 -9.75 0.86 -1.28
CA CYS A 37 -8.42 0.24 -1.31
C CYS A 37 -8.51 -1.29 -1.41
N LYS A 38 -9.39 -1.91 -0.62
CA LYS A 38 -9.62 -3.37 -0.69
C LYS A 38 -10.17 -3.80 -2.05
N THR A 39 -11.03 -2.98 -2.66
CA THR A 39 -11.59 -3.25 -3.99
C THR A 39 -10.52 -3.21 -5.08
N VAL A 40 -9.64 -2.20 -5.03
CA VAL A 40 -8.49 -2.10 -5.95
C VAL A 40 -7.56 -3.28 -5.76
N LEU A 41 -7.16 -3.55 -4.53
CA LEU A 41 -6.19 -4.60 -4.24
C LEU A 41 -6.68 -5.98 -4.69
N ARG A 42 -7.92 -6.35 -4.36
CA ARG A 42 -8.52 -7.62 -4.80
C ARG A 42 -8.68 -7.68 -6.32
N GLY A 43 -9.12 -6.59 -6.95
CA GLY A 43 -9.28 -6.55 -8.40
C GLY A 43 -7.98 -6.81 -9.16
N ILE A 44 -6.84 -6.39 -8.61
CA ILE A 44 -5.53 -6.59 -9.24
C ILE A 44 -4.89 -7.91 -8.80
N ILE A 45 -4.73 -8.17 -7.51
CA ILE A 45 -4.03 -9.37 -7.00
C ILE A 45 -4.73 -10.65 -7.41
N ASP A 46 -6.06 -10.70 -7.32
CA ASP A 46 -6.82 -11.93 -7.54
C ASP A 46 -6.97 -12.24 -9.05
N ALA A 47 -6.50 -11.36 -9.94
CA ALA A 47 -6.54 -11.57 -11.37
C ALA A 47 -5.61 -12.74 -11.78
N PRO A 48 -6.09 -13.73 -12.57
CA PRO A 48 -5.28 -14.89 -12.98
C PRO A 48 -3.95 -14.58 -13.67
N GLY A 49 -3.89 -13.49 -14.43
CA GLY A 49 -2.66 -13.06 -15.07
C GLY A 49 -1.64 -12.47 -14.11
N ILE A 50 -2.06 -12.05 -12.92
CA ILE A 50 -1.22 -11.43 -11.90
C ILE A 50 -0.70 -12.48 -10.93
N TYR A 51 -1.56 -13.19 -10.20
CA TYR A 51 -1.09 -14.14 -9.17
C TYR A 51 -0.28 -15.32 -9.74
N ARG A 52 -0.38 -15.62 -11.05
CA ARG A 52 0.44 -16.65 -11.71
C ARG A 52 1.80 -16.14 -12.17
N HIS A 53 1.92 -14.83 -12.36
CA HIS A 53 3.08 -14.20 -12.99
C HIS A 53 3.98 -13.46 -11.98
N PHE A 54 3.44 -13.08 -10.83
CA PHE A 54 4.18 -12.39 -9.77
C PHE A 54 4.25 -13.25 -8.52
N GLU A 55 5.45 -13.63 -8.09
CA GLU A 55 5.68 -14.38 -6.86
C GLU A 55 5.40 -13.57 -5.60
N SER A 56 5.53 -12.25 -5.67
CA SER A 56 5.34 -11.37 -4.52
C SER A 56 4.75 -10.03 -4.87
N SER A 57 4.08 -9.44 -3.89
CA SER A 57 3.63 -8.06 -3.99
C SER A 57 3.63 -7.37 -2.64
N THR A 58 3.78 -6.05 -2.66
CA THR A 58 3.51 -5.23 -1.49
C THR A 58 2.61 -4.05 -1.87
N ALA A 59 1.61 -3.79 -1.04
CA ALA A 59 0.72 -2.64 -1.23
C ALA A 59 0.68 -1.77 0.03
N PHE A 60 0.66 -0.46 -0.20
CA PHE A 60 0.59 0.57 0.82
C PHE A 60 -0.52 1.56 0.46
N PHE A 61 -1.51 1.72 1.33
CA PHE A 61 -2.58 2.69 1.13
C PHE A 61 -2.75 3.60 2.35
N ASP A 62 -2.51 4.89 2.15
CA ASP A 62 -2.78 5.93 3.15
C ASP A 62 -4.18 6.50 2.92
N THR A 63 -5.13 5.98 3.70
CA THR A 63 -6.53 6.41 3.68
C THR A 63 -6.84 7.52 4.67
N LYS A 64 -5.84 8.05 5.40
CA LYS A 64 -6.06 8.96 6.54
C LYS A 64 -5.45 10.34 6.37
N VAL A 65 -4.28 10.44 5.73
CA VAL A 65 -3.53 11.71 5.63
C VAL A 65 -3.43 12.20 4.19
N THR A 66 -2.82 11.41 3.30
CA THR A 66 -2.50 11.83 1.93
C THR A 66 -3.53 11.39 0.89
N GLY A 67 -4.24 10.29 1.14
CA GLY A 67 -5.13 9.71 0.13
C GLY A 67 -4.40 9.04 -1.03
N LEU A 68 -3.14 8.66 -0.84
CA LEU A 68 -2.30 8.02 -1.84
C LEU A 68 -2.14 6.53 -1.56
N GLY A 69 -2.02 5.76 -2.63
CA GLY A 69 -1.76 4.33 -2.60
C GLY A 69 -0.67 3.93 -3.57
N ASN A 70 0.15 2.97 -3.17
CA ASN A 70 1.17 2.36 -4.00
C ASN A 70 1.03 0.86 -3.92
N MET A 71 1.16 0.18 -5.05
CA MET A 71 1.21 -1.27 -5.11
C MET A 71 2.35 -1.68 -6.03
N TYR A 72 3.16 -2.62 -5.56
CA TYR A 72 4.33 -3.12 -6.26
C TYR A 72 4.19 -4.62 -6.45
N LEU A 73 4.40 -5.08 -7.68
CA LEU A 73 4.36 -6.48 -8.09
C LEU A 73 5.76 -6.91 -8.51
N PHE A 74 6.23 -8.03 -7.99
CA PHE A 74 7.58 -8.55 -8.23
C PHE A 74 7.47 -9.96 -8.79
N ARG A 75 8.05 -10.16 -9.99
CA ARG A 75 8.07 -11.49 -10.61
C ARG A 75 8.91 -12.44 -9.77
N ASP A 76 10.11 -12.00 -9.42
CA ASP A 76 11.07 -12.75 -8.63
C ASP A 76 11.38 -11.96 -7.34
N ALA A 77 10.98 -12.52 -6.20
CA ALA A 77 11.18 -11.89 -4.90
C ALA A 77 12.59 -12.10 -4.35
N SER A 78 13.35 -13.07 -4.89
CA SER A 78 14.71 -13.37 -4.45
C SER A 78 15.70 -12.26 -4.84
N ALA A 79 15.40 -11.53 -5.91
CA ALA A 79 16.20 -10.39 -6.37
C ALA A 79 15.89 -9.07 -5.62
N VAL A 80 14.91 -9.06 -4.70
CA VAL A 80 14.38 -7.82 -4.12
C VAL A 80 14.56 -7.77 -2.60
N GLN A 81 15.14 -6.66 -2.14
CA GLN A 81 15.22 -6.35 -0.72
C GLN A 81 14.35 -5.14 -0.39
N GLN A 82 13.60 -5.24 0.69
CA GLN A 82 12.77 -4.16 1.22
C GLN A 82 13.54 -3.47 2.35
N PHE A 83 13.55 -2.14 2.34
CA PHE A 83 14.09 -1.38 3.46
C PHE A 83 13.23 -1.56 4.72
N ASP A 84 13.88 -1.86 5.86
CA ASP A 84 13.27 -1.99 7.17
C ASP A 84 14.15 -1.31 8.22
N ARG A 85 13.67 -0.17 8.73
CA ARG A 85 14.38 0.66 9.72
C ARG A 85 14.62 -0.01 11.06
N PHE A 86 13.89 -1.09 11.37
CA PHE A 86 14.03 -1.79 12.64
C PHE A 86 15.09 -2.90 12.58
N LEU A 87 15.67 -3.14 11.40
CA LEU A 87 16.76 -4.09 11.22
C LEU A 87 18.12 -3.40 11.22
N HIS A 88 19.11 -4.04 11.83
CA HIS A 88 20.49 -3.56 11.86
C HIS A 88 21.12 -3.42 10.46
N THR A 89 20.69 -4.26 9.51
CA THR A 89 21.11 -4.19 8.10
C THR A 89 20.38 -3.12 7.31
N GLY A 90 19.26 -2.59 7.83
CA GLY A 90 18.36 -1.68 7.11
C GLY A 90 17.55 -2.33 6.00
N TYR A 91 17.84 -3.59 5.62
CA TYR A 91 17.18 -4.28 4.51
C TYR A 91 16.80 -5.70 4.90
N ARG A 92 15.60 -6.11 4.52
CA ARG A 92 15.08 -7.47 4.62
C ARG A 92 14.84 -8.07 3.25
N GLN A 93 15.14 -9.35 3.08
CA GLN A 93 14.73 -10.09 1.90
C GLN A 93 13.21 -10.10 1.78
N MET A 94 12.68 -9.85 0.58
CA MET A 94 11.26 -10.01 0.33
C MET A 94 10.88 -11.50 0.40
N LYS A 95 9.78 -11.81 1.09
CA LYS A 95 9.25 -13.17 1.16
C LYS A 95 8.28 -13.40 0.00
N PRO A 96 8.24 -14.61 -0.57
CA PRO A 96 7.13 -15.03 -1.44
C PRO A 96 5.77 -14.76 -0.80
N GLY A 97 4.83 -14.22 -1.58
CA GLY A 97 3.47 -13.91 -1.14
C GLY A 97 3.06 -12.44 -1.31
N HIS A 98 1.78 -12.19 -1.05
CA HIS A 98 1.15 -10.90 -1.29
C HIS A 98 0.87 -10.19 0.04
N ASP A 99 1.74 -9.24 0.40
CA ASP A 99 1.61 -8.44 1.62
C ASP A 99 0.86 -7.13 1.37
N GLN A 100 0.04 -6.69 2.35
CA GLN A 100 -0.73 -5.46 2.24
C GLN A 100 -0.76 -4.66 3.55
N PHE A 101 -0.59 -3.35 3.43
CA PHE A 101 -0.73 -2.37 4.51
C PHE A 101 -1.81 -1.37 4.13
N VAL A 102 -2.98 -1.50 4.75
CA VAL A 102 -4.10 -0.57 4.60
C VAL A 102 -4.32 0.14 5.94
N GLY A 103 -4.09 1.45 5.98
CA GLY A 103 -4.48 2.30 7.12
C GLY A 103 -3.87 1.95 8.49
N ARG A 104 -2.69 1.30 8.54
CA ARG A 104 -2.02 0.99 9.81
C ARG A 104 -1.23 2.17 10.39
N PRO A 105 -1.05 2.25 11.73
CA PRO A 105 -0.20 3.26 12.38
C PRO A 105 1.30 3.11 12.08
N GLU A 106 1.76 1.90 11.73
CA GLU A 106 3.18 1.56 11.46
C GLU A 106 3.79 2.34 10.27
N VAL A 107 2.94 3.10 9.59
CA VAL A 107 3.24 4.02 8.49
C VAL A 107 3.84 5.35 8.99
N ASP A 108 3.86 5.58 10.30
CA ASP A 108 4.35 6.80 10.98
C ASP A 108 5.78 7.26 10.56
N GLY A 109 6.55 6.44 9.86
CA GLY A 109 7.89 6.81 9.39
C GLY A 109 8.02 7.18 7.90
N PHE A 110 7.12 6.76 7.01
CA PHE A 110 7.42 6.81 5.57
C PHE A 110 6.90 8.07 4.87
N ILE A 111 5.86 8.73 5.40
CA ILE A 111 5.38 10.01 4.87
C ILE A 111 4.82 10.86 6.02
N GLN A 112 5.67 11.34 6.93
CA GLN A 112 5.22 12.36 7.90
C GLN A 112 5.63 13.78 7.50
N ASN A 113 6.67 13.99 6.69
CA ASN A 113 6.99 15.35 6.21
C ASN A 113 7.98 15.37 5.04
N THR A 114 7.50 15.48 3.80
CA THR A 114 8.36 15.74 2.62
C THR A 114 8.31 17.20 2.16
N PHE A 115 7.42 18.05 2.70
CA PHE A 115 7.19 19.41 2.16
C PHE A 115 6.92 20.51 3.20
N GLY A 116 7.37 20.35 4.44
CA GLY A 116 7.30 21.41 5.46
C GLY A 116 5.87 21.81 5.88
N GLN A 117 4.86 20.97 5.60
CA GLN A 117 3.49 21.25 6.00
C GLN A 117 3.34 21.17 7.52
N GLN A 118 2.86 22.24 8.14
CA GLN A 118 2.36 22.20 9.51
C GLN A 118 1.06 21.39 9.51
N HIS A 119 1.14 20.16 9.98
CA HIS A 119 -0.04 19.35 10.22
C HIS A 119 -0.90 20.04 11.29
N THR A 120 -2.10 20.50 10.91
CA THR A 120 -3.20 20.64 11.88
C THR A 120 -3.63 19.24 12.30
N PHE A 121 -2.78 18.57 13.10
CA PHE A 121 -3.12 17.34 13.79
C PHE A 121 -4.43 17.58 14.53
N ARG A 122 -5.48 16.79 14.21
CA ARG A 122 -6.59 16.63 15.14
C ARG A 122 -6.04 15.94 16.39
N ARG A 123 -5.64 16.76 17.38
CA ARG A 123 -5.25 16.41 18.75
C ARG A 123 -6.16 15.36 19.41
N GLU A 124 -7.37 15.20 18.90
CA GLU A 124 -8.39 14.25 19.34
C GLU A 124 -7.92 12.78 19.29
N PHE A 125 -7.02 12.41 18.38
CA PHE A 125 -6.61 11.01 18.23
C PHE A 125 -5.75 10.49 19.39
N TYR A 126 -4.93 11.35 20.00
CA TYR A 126 -4.16 11.01 21.22
C TYR A 126 -4.98 11.19 22.50
N ALA A 127 -5.95 12.11 22.51
CA ALA A 127 -6.79 12.36 23.69
C ALA A 127 -7.67 11.16 24.07
N LEU A 128 -8.07 10.32 23.11
CA LEU A 128 -8.89 9.14 23.39
C LEU A 128 -8.11 7.97 24.01
N LYS A 129 -6.79 7.88 23.81
CA LYS A 129 -5.97 6.79 24.38
C LYS A 129 -5.64 7.02 25.86
N PHE A 130 -5.58 8.27 26.32
CA PHE A 130 -5.27 8.60 27.72
C PHE A 130 -6.50 8.73 28.64
N ARG A 131 -7.72 8.63 28.10
CA ARG A 131 -8.96 8.68 28.91
C ARG A 131 -9.50 7.32 29.36
N ARG A 132 -8.79 6.23 29.11
CA ARG A 132 -9.24 4.88 29.51
C ARG A 132 -8.57 4.28 30.74
N ASN A 133 -7.67 5.01 31.42
CA ASN A 133 -7.01 4.57 32.66
C ASN A 133 -6.80 5.75 33.65
N ALA A 134 -7.83 6.56 33.87
CA ALA A 134 -7.88 7.53 34.97
C ALA A 134 -9.22 7.40 35.70
#